data_AF-A0A924BA77-F1
#
_entry.id   AF-A0A924BA77-F1
#
_cell.length_a   1.000
_cell.length_b   1.000
_cell.length_c   1.000
_cell.angle_alpha   90.00
_cell.angle_beta   90.00
_cell.angle_gamma   90.00
#
_symmetry.space_group_name_H-M   'P 1'
#
loop_
_entity.id
_entity.type
_entity.pdbx_description
1 polymer ?
#
loop_
_entity_poly.entity_id
_entity_poly.type
_entity_poly.pdbx_seq_one_letter_code
_entity_poly.pdbx_strand_id
1 'polypeptide(L)'
;MSGLPRVTELWIYPIKSCRGISVSELIIDQFGPKYDRQWMIVDSENRFITLRNQSRLALITTEIDSENLYLKFDSKKFFVRLHDECSKLDTVTVWADSFLAGIESDEINQALSDFLKQPVKLVRYQKESFRDLK
;
A
#
# COMPACT_ATOMS: atom_id res chain seq x y z
N MET A 1 -7.27 23.68 33.95
CA MET A 1 -7.59 22.38 33.31
C MET A 1 -7.02 22.42 31.90
N SER A 2 -6.08 21.54 31.56
CA SER A 2 -5.66 21.35 30.17
C SER A 2 -6.84 20.77 29.39
N GLY A 3 -7.19 21.38 28.25
CA GLY A 3 -8.28 20.88 27.41
C GLY A 3 -8.00 19.45 26.96
N LEU A 4 -9.05 18.62 26.90
CA LEU A 4 -8.93 17.27 26.36
C LEU A 4 -8.48 17.34 24.89
N PRO A 5 -7.57 16.45 24.46
CA PRO A 5 -7.14 16.41 23.07
C PRO A 5 -8.34 16.13 22.15
N ARG A 6 -8.39 16.84 21.01
CA ARG A 6 -9.43 16.69 19.98
C ARG A 6 -8.78 16.20 18.69
N VAL A 7 -9.34 15.14 18.11
CA VAL A 7 -8.98 14.68 16.76
C VAL A 7 -9.43 15.74 15.75
N THR A 8 -8.50 16.21 14.91
CA THR A 8 -8.79 17.20 13.87
C THR A 8 -9.00 16.56 12.51
N GLU A 9 -8.24 15.49 12.21
CA GLU A 9 -8.27 14.81 10.92
C GLU A 9 -7.93 13.33 11.09
N LEU A 10 -8.41 12.51 10.16
CA LEU A 10 -8.10 11.09 10.06
C LEU A 10 -7.58 10.81 8.65
N TRP A 11 -6.53 9.99 8.60
CA TRP A 11 -5.85 9.67 7.35
C TRP A 11 -5.55 8.18 7.29
N ILE A 12 -5.76 7.60 6.12
CA ILE A 12 -5.26 6.27 5.76
C ILE A 12 -4.23 6.39 4.64
N TYR A 13 -3.29 5.45 4.60
CA TYR A 13 -2.25 5.37 3.59
C TYR A 13 -2.27 3.99 2.96
N PRO A 14 -3.13 3.74 1.96
CA PRO A 14 -3.31 2.40 1.43
C PRO A 14 -2.01 1.76 0.95
N ILE A 15 -1.20 2.53 0.25
CA ILE A 15 0.11 2.10 -0.24
C ILE A 15 1.18 2.81 0.59
N LYS A 16 2.08 2.02 1.19
CA LYS A 16 3.27 2.53 1.89
C LYS A 16 3.99 3.55 1.00
N SER A 17 4.40 4.67 1.58
CA SER A 17 5.17 5.74 0.91
C SER A 17 4.41 6.55 -0.16
N CYS A 18 3.12 6.28 -0.42
CA CYS A 18 2.30 7.07 -1.34
C CYS A 18 1.41 8.09 -0.61
N ARG A 19 0.66 8.93 -1.35
CA ARG A 19 -0.22 9.94 -0.77
C ARG A 19 -1.40 9.27 -0.03
N GLY A 20 -1.66 9.74 1.18
CA GLY A 20 -2.80 9.29 1.99
C GLY A 20 -4.13 9.87 1.53
N ILE A 21 -5.20 9.29 2.08
CA ILE A 21 -6.60 9.66 1.88
C ILE A 21 -7.12 10.22 3.20
N SER A 22 -7.67 11.43 3.17
CA SER A 22 -8.41 11.99 4.31
C SER A 22 -9.76 11.31 4.40
N VAL A 23 -10.14 10.87 5.60
CA VAL A 23 -11.41 10.17 5.86
C VAL A 23 -12.13 10.81 7.04
N SER A 24 -13.46 10.69 7.08
CA SER A 24 -14.28 11.19 8.19
C SER A 24 -14.32 10.20 9.38
N GLU A 25 -14.05 8.93 9.12
CA GLU A 25 -14.09 7.84 10.09
C GLU A 25 -13.06 6.76 9.75
N LEU A 26 -12.67 5.99 10.77
CA LEU A 26 -11.82 4.81 10.61
C LEU A 26 -12.56 3.59 11.13
N ILE A 27 -12.59 2.53 10.33
CA ILE A 27 -12.94 1.19 10.80
C ILE A 27 -11.64 0.57 11.30
N ILE A 28 -11.58 0.21 12.58
CA ILE A 28 -10.40 -0.41 13.19
C ILE A 28 -10.64 -1.92 13.31
N ASP A 29 -9.70 -2.72 12.81
CA ASP A 29 -9.62 -4.14 13.09
C ASP A 29 -8.36 -4.45 13.92
N GLN A 30 -8.10 -5.74 14.16
CA GLN A 30 -6.94 -6.19 14.94
C GLN A 30 -5.57 -5.80 14.33
N PHE A 31 -5.54 -5.36 13.08
CA PHE A 31 -4.35 -4.92 12.34
C PHE A 31 -4.26 -3.39 12.22
N GLY A 32 -5.24 -2.67 12.76
CA GLY A 32 -5.30 -1.21 12.71
C GLY A 32 -6.42 -0.71 11.80
N PRO A 33 -6.30 0.52 11.26
CA PRO A 33 -7.33 1.05 10.39
C PRO A 33 -7.46 0.25 9.09
N LYS A 34 -8.68 -0.08 8.72
CA LYS A 34 -8.99 -0.79 7.48
C LYS A 34 -8.36 -0.07 6.30
N TYR A 35 -7.74 -0.86 5.42
CA TYR A 35 -7.02 -0.41 4.22
C TYR A 35 -5.73 0.37 4.47
N ASP A 36 -5.35 0.65 5.71
CA ASP A 36 -4.12 1.35 5.99
C ASP A 36 -2.89 0.42 5.86
N ARG A 37 -1.89 0.85 5.08
CA ARG A 37 -0.63 0.14 4.77
C ARG A 37 -0.79 -1.32 4.31
N GLN A 38 -1.89 -1.65 3.64
CA GLN A 38 -2.13 -3.01 3.13
C GLN A 38 -1.33 -3.33 1.85
N TRP A 39 -0.85 -2.30 1.15
CA TRP A 39 -0.01 -2.43 -0.03
C TRP A 39 1.36 -1.77 0.15
N MET A 40 2.34 -2.26 -0.60
CA MET A 40 3.65 -1.64 -0.73
C MET A 40 4.24 -1.86 -2.13
N ILE A 41 5.17 -1.00 -2.51
CA ILE A 41 5.94 -1.17 -3.75
C ILE A 41 7.31 -1.73 -3.37
N VAL A 42 7.73 -2.80 -4.04
CA VAL A 42 9.02 -3.46 -3.84
C VAL A 42 9.88 -3.41 -5.11
N ASP A 43 11.20 -3.44 -4.95
CA ASP A 43 12.17 -3.51 -6.04
C ASP A 43 12.32 -4.95 -6.60
N SER A 44 13.23 -5.15 -7.55
CA SER A 44 13.54 -6.46 -8.13
C SER A 44 14.16 -7.46 -7.14
N GLU A 45 14.67 -7.00 -6.01
CA GLU A 45 15.19 -7.81 -4.91
C GLU A 45 14.13 -8.03 -3.82
N ASN A 46 12.85 -7.72 -4.10
CA ASN A 46 11.71 -7.82 -3.19
C ASN A 46 11.87 -7.02 -1.88
N ARG A 47 12.61 -5.92 -1.93
CA ARG A 47 12.75 -4.98 -0.81
C ARG A 47 11.81 -3.79 -1.01
N PHE A 48 11.16 -3.37 0.07
CA PHE A 48 10.24 -2.24 0.03
C PHE A 48 10.97 -0.93 -0.34
N ILE A 49 10.31 -0.13 -1.18
CA ILE A 49 10.80 1.18 -1.60
C ILE A 49 10.25 2.25 -0.66
N THR A 50 11.09 3.22 -0.30
CA THR A 50 10.72 4.33 0.59
C THR A 50 10.70 5.67 -0.12
N LEU A 51 9.93 6.62 0.40
CA LEU A 51 9.95 8.01 -0.05
C LEU A 51 11.36 8.64 -0.04
N ARG A 52 12.22 8.25 0.92
CA ARG A 52 13.59 8.76 1.02
C ARG A 52 14.45 8.34 -0.17
N ASN A 53 14.22 7.15 -0.71
CA ASN A 53 15.00 6.60 -1.81
C ASN A 53 14.33 6.87 -3.18
N GLN A 54 13.01 7.10 -3.20
CA GLN A 54 12.23 7.35 -4.41
C GLN A 54 11.13 8.37 -4.12
N SER A 55 11.45 9.66 -4.29
CA SER A 55 10.53 10.77 -3.98
C SER A 55 9.29 10.81 -4.87
N ARG A 56 9.34 10.19 -6.06
CA ARG A 56 8.21 10.13 -6.99
C ARG A 56 7.01 9.34 -6.47
N LEU A 57 7.20 8.52 -5.43
CA LEU A 57 6.09 7.87 -4.73
C LEU A 57 5.08 8.88 -4.17
N ALA A 58 5.51 10.10 -3.80
CA ALA A 58 4.62 11.16 -3.32
C ALA A 58 3.64 11.68 -4.39
N LEU A 59 3.97 11.46 -5.67
CA LEU A 59 3.13 11.85 -6.81
C LEU A 59 2.01 10.83 -7.10
N ILE A 60 2.07 9.64 -6.48
CA ILE A 60 1.03 8.62 -6.58
C ILE A 60 -0.06 8.96 -5.58
N THR A 61 -1.23 9.34 -6.09
CA THR A 61 -2.43 9.54 -5.26
C THR A 61 -3.30 8.31 -5.24
N THR A 62 -4.01 8.09 -4.13
CA THR A 62 -4.89 6.95 -3.93
C THR A 62 -6.34 7.40 -3.70
N GLU A 63 -7.28 6.58 -4.15
CA GLU A 63 -8.72 6.68 -3.84
C GLU A 63 -9.22 5.25 -3.59
N ILE A 64 -10.24 5.08 -2.76
CA ILE A 64 -10.78 3.75 -2.46
C ILE A 64 -12.31 3.78 -2.44
N ASP A 65 -12.94 2.75 -2.99
CA ASP A 65 -14.37 2.49 -2.88
C ASP A 65 -14.64 1.09 -2.31
N SER A 66 -15.85 0.54 -2.48
CA SER A 66 -16.18 -0.78 -1.95
C SER A 66 -15.47 -1.94 -2.65
N GLU A 67 -15.05 -1.75 -3.90
CA GLU A 67 -14.53 -2.80 -4.77
C GLU A 67 -13.05 -2.63 -5.11
N ASN A 68 -12.56 -1.38 -5.19
CA ASN A 68 -11.27 -1.07 -5.79
C ASN A 68 -10.45 -0.07 -4.96
N LEU A 69 -9.14 -0.29 -4.96
CA LEU A 69 -8.15 0.75 -4.70
C LEU A 69 -7.71 1.33 -6.04
N TYR A 70 -7.83 2.63 -6.19
CA TYR A 70 -7.37 3.36 -7.36
C TYR A 70 -6.02 4.02 -7.11
N LEU A 71 -5.14 3.96 -8.11
CA LEU A 71 -3.87 4.67 -8.15
C LEU A 71 -3.93 5.67 -9.30
N LYS A 72 -3.57 6.93 -9.02
CA LYS A 72 -3.39 7.94 -10.07
C LYS A 72 -1.97 8.47 -10.05
N PHE A 73 -1.34 8.44 -11.21
CA PHE A 73 -0.01 8.98 -11.49
C PHE A 73 0.12 9.16 -13.01
N ASP A 74 1.04 10.02 -13.45
CA ASP A 74 1.26 10.26 -14.89
C ASP A 74 -0.02 10.63 -15.66
N SER A 75 -0.94 11.36 -15.01
CA SER A 75 -2.28 11.71 -15.55
C SER A 75 -3.16 10.51 -15.95
N LYS A 76 -2.82 9.30 -15.49
CA LYS A 76 -3.56 8.05 -15.71
C LYS A 76 -4.17 7.56 -14.40
N LYS A 77 -5.23 6.75 -14.51
CA LYS A 77 -5.91 6.10 -13.38
C LYS A 77 -5.87 4.59 -13.60
N PHE A 78 -5.38 3.87 -12.60
CA PHE A 78 -5.33 2.42 -12.54
C PHE A 78 -6.12 1.94 -11.33
N PHE A 79 -6.45 0.65 -11.27
CA PHE A 79 -7.13 0.06 -10.13
C PHE A 79 -6.58 -1.33 -9.81
N VAL A 80 -6.71 -1.69 -8.54
CA VAL A 80 -6.57 -3.07 -8.05
C VAL A 80 -7.84 -3.44 -7.29
N ARG A 81 -8.30 -4.68 -7.44
CA ARG A 81 -9.53 -5.14 -6.78
C ARG A 81 -9.24 -5.52 -5.33
N LEU A 82 -10.04 -5.00 -4.42
CA LEU A 82 -9.85 -5.18 -2.97
C LEU A 82 -10.02 -6.63 -2.52
N HIS A 83 -10.89 -7.37 -3.21
CA HIS A 83 -11.33 -8.71 -2.80
C HIS A 83 -10.81 -9.84 -3.68
N ASP A 84 -10.06 -9.54 -4.75
CA ASP A 84 -9.45 -10.57 -5.59
C ASP A 84 -8.31 -11.25 -4.82
N GLU A 85 -8.14 -12.55 -4.99
CA GLU A 85 -6.94 -13.24 -4.54
C GLU A 85 -5.79 -12.99 -5.51
N CYS A 86 -4.57 -12.82 -4.99
CA CYS A 86 -3.39 -12.72 -5.85
C CYS A 86 -3.01 -14.12 -6.34
N SER A 87 -3.00 -14.31 -7.65
CA SER A 87 -2.58 -15.58 -8.27
C SER A 87 -1.07 -15.84 -8.17
N LYS A 88 -0.28 -14.79 -7.95
CA LYS A 88 1.17 -14.84 -7.76
C LYS A 88 1.50 -14.38 -6.34
N LEU A 89 2.37 -15.11 -5.66
CA LEU A 89 2.90 -14.78 -4.34
C LEU A 89 4.43 -14.72 -4.40
N ASP A 90 5.03 -13.85 -3.59
CA ASP A 90 6.49 -13.74 -3.48
C ASP A 90 6.89 -13.40 -2.04
N THR A 91 8.09 -13.81 -1.64
CA THR A 91 8.63 -13.44 -0.33
C THR A 91 9.19 -12.04 -0.41
N VAL A 92 8.68 -11.15 0.42
CA VAL A 92 9.11 -9.76 0.52
C VAL A 92 9.75 -9.50 1.87
N THR A 93 10.82 -8.70 1.88
CA THR A 93 11.54 -8.36 3.11
C THR A 93 11.25 -6.91 3.49
N VAL A 94 10.73 -6.73 4.70
CA VAL A 94 10.51 -5.44 5.33
C VAL A 94 11.33 -5.39 6.62
N TRP A 95 12.38 -4.57 6.60
CA TRP A 95 13.37 -4.51 7.68
C TRP A 95 14.00 -5.88 7.95
N ALA A 96 13.82 -6.44 9.16
CA ALA A 96 14.35 -7.76 9.52
C ALA A 96 13.35 -8.90 9.26
N ASP A 97 12.12 -8.57 8.86
CA ASP A 97 11.04 -9.53 8.69
C ASP A 97 10.85 -9.87 7.21
N SER A 98 10.56 -11.15 6.94
CA SER A 98 10.19 -11.60 5.60
C SER A 98 8.89 -12.39 5.68
N PHE A 99 7.99 -12.13 4.74
CA PHE A 99 6.66 -12.73 4.69
C PHE A 99 6.18 -12.86 3.24
N LEU A 100 5.11 -13.62 3.04
CA LEU A 100 4.56 -13.94 1.73
C LEU A 100 3.53 -12.88 1.30
N ALA A 101 3.86 -12.08 0.31
CA ALA A 101 2.95 -11.06 -0.22
C ALA A 101 2.36 -11.49 -1.56
N GLY A 102 1.11 -11.11 -1.78
CA GLY A 102 0.48 -11.26 -3.09
C GLY A 102 0.95 -10.18 -4.05
N ILE A 103 1.23 -10.56 -5.29
CA ILE A 103 1.65 -9.64 -6.34
C ILE A 103 0.40 -9.19 -7.11
N GLU A 104 0.25 -7.89 -7.29
CA GLU A 104 -0.83 -7.33 -8.12
C GLU A 104 -0.55 -7.54 -9.62
N SER A 105 -1.51 -7.17 -10.48
CA SER A 105 -1.45 -7.49 -11.92
C SER A 105 -0.17 -6.98 -12.62
N ASP A 106 0.23 -7.68 -13.67
CA ASP A 106 1.39 -7.28 -14.49
C ASP A 106 1.19 -5.88 -15.10
N GLU A 107 -0.07 -5.49 -15.37
CA GLU A 107 -0.43 -4.16 -15.87
C GLU A 107 -0.03 -3.04 -14.90
N ILE A 108 -0.42 -3.13 -13.62
CA ILE A 108 -0.08 -2.08 -12.64
C ILE A 108 1.42 -2.09 -12.32
N ASN A 109 2.05 -3.27 -12.30
CA ASN A 109 3.48 -3.40 -12.08
C ASN A 109 4.30 -2.76 -13.21
N GLN A 110 3.89 -2.96 -14.47
CA GLN A 110 4.51 -2.32 -15.61
C GLN A 110 4.31 -0.81 -15.57
N ALA A 111 3.09 -0.34 -15.32
CA ALA A 111 2.79 1.09 -15.24
C ALA A 111 3.60 1.79 -14.13
N LEU A 112 3.72 1.17 -12.95
CA LEU A 112 4.54 1.69 -11.86
C LEU A 112 6.03 1.65 -12.19
N SER A 113 6.51 0.61 -12.89
CA SER A 113 7.91 0.51 -13.31
C SER A 113 8.28 1.61 -14.31
N ASP A 114 7.42 1.83 -15.31
CA ASP A 114 7.57 2.88 -16.32
C ASP A 114 7.51 4.26 -15.70
N PHE A 115 6.60 4.44 -14.73
CA PHE A 115 6.53 5.65 -13.94
C PHE A 115 7.83 5.80 -13.16
N LEU A 116 8.18 4.92 -12.23
CA LEU A 116 9.31 5.10 -11.31
C LEU A 116 10.70 4.97 -11.96
N LYS A 117 10.78 4.58 -13.24
CA LYS A 117 12.03 4.37 -14.00
C LYS A 117 12.95 3.30 -13.39
N GLN A 118 12.35 2.28 -12.79
CA GLN A 118 13.03 1.09 -12.28
C GLN A 118 12.03 -0.07 -12.20
N PRO A 119 12.47 -1.33 -12.32
CA PRO A 119 11.59 -2.49 -12.14
C PRO A 119 11.03 -2.53 -10.72
N VAL A 120 9.71 -2.56 -10.60
CA VAL A 120 9.01 -2.66 -9.32
C VAL A 120 7.81 -3.59 -9.39
N LYS A 121 7.35 -4.04 -8.23
CA LYS A 121 6.07 -4.74 -8.07
C LYS A 121 5.25 -4.03 -6.99
N LEU A 122 3.95 -3.86 -7.23
CA LEU A 122 2.97 -3.58 -6.20
C LEU A 122 2.57 -4.91 -5.57
N VAL A 123 2.73 -4.99 -4.26
CA VAL A 123 2.40 -6.19 -3.48
C VAL A 123 1.43 -5.85 -2.36
N ARG A 124 0.58 -6.80 -2.03
CA ARG A 124 -0.42 -6.71 -0.97
C ARG A 124 -0.14 -7.75 0.10
N TYR A 125 -0.31 -7.34 1.36
CA TYR A 125 -0.23 -8.26 2.49
C TYR A 125 -1.33 -9.33 2.38
N GLN A 126 -1.00 -10.59 2.66
CA GLN A 126 -1.95 -11.70 2.68
C GLN A 126 -2.22 -12.13 4.13
N LYS A 127 -3.45 -12.55 4.44
CA LYS A 127 -3.84 -12.94 5.81
C LYS A 127 -2.99 -14.08 6.37
N GLU A 128 -2.39 -14.90 5.52
CA GLU A 128 -1.53 -16.02 5.91
C GLU A 128 -0.11 -15.57 6.32
N SER A 129 0.23 -14.28 6.16
CA SER A 129 1.54 -13.73 6.54
C SER A 129 1.67 -13.38 8.03
N PHE A 130 0.60 -13.52 8.81
CA PHE A 130 0.69 -13.30 10.25
C PHE A 130 1.58 -14.35 10.91
N ARG A 131 2.68 -13.87 11.50
CA ARG A 131 3.29 -14.56 12.64
C ARG A 131 2.48 -14.16 13.87
N ASP A 132 2.12 -15.15 14.69
CA ASP A 132 1.66 -14.87 16.04
C ASP A 132 2.65 -13.93 16.70
N LEU A 133 2.18 -12.74 17.10
CA LEU A 133 2.93 -11.88 17.99
C LEU A 133 3.11 -12.69 19.29
N LYS A 134 4.35 -13.09 19.57
CA LYS A 134 4.72 -13.72 20.84
C LYS A 134 4.57 -12.74 21.99
#